data_AF-A0A3N5ZG27-F1
#
_entry.id   AF-A0A3N5ZG27-F1
#
_cell.length_a   1.000
_cell.length_b   1.000
_cell.length_c   1.000
_cell.angle_alpha   90.00
_cell.angle_beta   90.00
_cell.angle_gamma   90.00
#
_symmetry.space_group_name_H-M   'P 1'
#
loop_
_entity.id
_entity.type
_entity.pdbx_description
1 polymer ?
#
loop_
_entity_poly.entity_id
_entity_poly.type
_entity_poly.pdbx_seq_one_letter_code
_entity_poly.pdbx_strand_id
1 'polypeptide(L)'
;AEREALLKVHEVAAAYFRHQLESPGGAPARRFLAERALAPESSARLGVGYAPPVRTGLTTALRAGGFDLPLLLKSGLVLQREDGEVVDRFRGRLIFPIHRESGSVVAFAGRAMEASQQPKYLNSPETPIYTKGRTLYGLNLTRQAIRRLGYAVLVEGYFDFAQALQAGVQTAVAACGTALTAQQVHLLKRFTTKVVLSYDPDAAGQGAAARSSGLLVSEGFQVNVVLLSGGDDPDSFVRKRGGAAYIAAIRASRPYLDYLLDRAAGSHDLRTDAGRRAFLEEMLKTAGQIPDPAARDQFGDKLAHRARITEEVVRSEIRKAAVERRTVVTSREVPGLGSLKPAEKGLIWGLVHDPGVTIGALAALDAADLEQLSAGQVLRAALELQGLEPEAIPPALLARLSTSEAQVVAAVAAEPAPPAPAAECVSALKRLRFERERATVQREIDRLQEEGGSRQDEEMEALWRRKLDLVQQIHILSEGGGEKRPRV
;
A
#
# COMPACT_ATOMS: atom_id res chain seq x y z
N ALA A 1 -1.95 -24.89 5.28
CA ALA A 1 -0.73 -25.54 4.75
C ALA A 1 0.38 -24.54 4.35
N GLU A 2 0.44 -24.01 3.11
CA GLU A 2 1.62 -23.23 2.65
C GLU A 2 1.87 -21.96 3.47
N ARG A 3 0.81 -21.19 3.75
CA ARG A 3 0.91 -19.96 4.56
C ARG A 3 1.48 -20.24 5.95
N GLU A 4 1.07 -21.33 6.58
CA GLU A 4 1.55 -21.72 7.92
C GLU A 4 3.00 -22.17 7.88
N ALA A 5 3.39 -22.92 6.84
CA ALA A 5 4.77 -23.30 6.61
C ALA A 5 5.68 -22.06 6.45
N LEU A 6 5.23 -21.06 5.68
CA LEU A 6 5.96 -19.78 5.55
C LEU A 6 6.08 -19.02 6.89
N LEU A 7 5.04 -19.02 7.71
CA LEU A 7 5.09 -18.42 9.05
C LEU A 7 6.05 -19.17 9.96
N LYS A 8 6.09 -20.50 9.88
CA LYS A 8 7.02 -21.32 10.65
C LYS A 8 8.46 -21.07 10.24
N VAL A 9 8.74 -20.96 8.93
CA VAL A 9 10.06 -20.55 8.41
C VAL A 9 10.49 -19.21 9.01
N HIS A 10 9.60 -18.22 9.05
CA HIS A 10 9.92 -16.90 9.61
C HIS A 10 10.11 -16.92 11.13
N GLU A 11 9.34 -17.72 11.86
CA GLU A 11 9.54 -17.93 13.30
C GLU A 11 10.93 -18.51 13.59
N VAL A 12 11.30 -19.58 12.87
CA VAL A 12 12.62 -20.24 13.01
C VAL A 12 13.74 -19.29 12.61
N ALA A 13 13.58 -18.52 11.52
CA ALA A 13 14.55 -17.51 11.10
C ALA A 13 14.73 -16.40 12.16
N ALA A 14 13.64 -15.94 12.78
CA ALA A 14 13.72 -14.94 13.85
C ALA A 14 14.46 -15.50 15.08
N ALA A 15 14.23 -16.77 15.45
CA ALA A 15 15.00 -17.43 16.50
C ALA A 15 16.48 -17.56 16.13
N TYR A 16 16.78 -17.97 14.90
CA TYR A 16 18.15 -18.06 14.38
C TYR A 16 18.88 -16.71 14.49
N PHE A 17 18.30 -15.62 13.98
CA PHE A 17 18.95 -14.31 14.01
C PHE A 17 19.17 -13.79 15.43
N ARG A 18 18.23 -14.03 16.35
CA ARG A 18 18.42 -13.69 17.77
C ARG A 18 19.58 -14.46 18.38
N HIS A 19 19.64 -15.77 18.15
CA HIS A 19 20.75 -16.60 18.62
C HIS A 19 22.10 -16.15 18.04
N GLN A 20 22.15 -15.78 16.76
CA GLN A 20 23.36 -15.22 16.15
C GLN A 20 23.80 -13.91 16.80
N LEU A 21 22.86 -13.05 17.21
CA LEU A 21 23.16 -11.81 17.93
C LEU A 21 23.75 -12.07 19.33
N GLU A 22 23.34 -13.14 20.00
CA GLU A 22 23.84 -13.55 21.33
C GLU A 22 25.19 -14.28 21.25
N SER A 23 25.46 -14.96 20.14
CA SER A 23 26.70 -15.71 19.91
C SER A 23 27.97 -14.83 20.01
N PRO A 24 29.16 -15.43 20.19
CA PRO A 24 30.43 -14.69 20.09
C PRO A 24 30.56 -13.91 18.77
N GLY A 25 30.08 -14.47 17.66
CA GLY A 25 30.09 -13.81 16.34
C GLY A 25 29.20 -12.57 16.25
N GLY A 26 28.22 -12.43 17.15
CA GLY A 26 27.34 -11.26 17.27
C GLY A 26 27.98 -10.05 17.95
N ALA A 27 29.22 -10.13 18.45
CA ALA A 27 29.88 -9.03 19.16
C ALA A 27 29.92 -7.70 18.38
N PRO A 28 30.21 -7.66 17.06
CA PRO A 28 30.14 -6.41 16.28
C PRO A 28 28.73 -5.82 16.23
N ALA A 29 27.69 -6.66 16.16
CA ALA A 29 26.30 -6.22 16.11
C ALA A 29 25.85 -5.62 17.45
N ARG A 30 26.24 -6.24 18.56
CA ARG A 30 25.99 -5.70 19.91
C ARG A 30 26.71 -4.37 20.14
N ARG A 31 27.96 -4.22 19.65
CA ARG A 31 28.67 -2.93 19.69
C ARG A 31 27.95 -1.86 18.89
N PHE A 32 27.50 -2.17 17.67
CA PHE A 32 26.75 -1.23 16.84
C PHE A 32 25.44 -0.77 17.53
N LEU A 33 24.71 -1.68 18.18
CA LEU A 33 23.51 -1.34 18.96
C LEU A 33 23.84 -0.42 20.14
N ALA A 34 24.94 -0.68 20.84
CA ALA A 34 25.42 0.16 21.93
C ALA A 34 25.85 1.57 21.47
N GLU A 35 26.54 1.69 20.33
CA GLU A 35 26.87 2.98 19.69
C GLU A 35 25.61 3.76 19.29
N ARG A 36 24.55 3.03 18.93
CA ARG A 36 23.20 3.58 18.70
C ARG A 36 22.38 3.78 19.97
N ALA A 37 22.99 3.57 21.15
CA ALA A 37 22.33 3.70 22.45
C ALA A 37 21.00 2.94 22.56
N LEU A 38 20.87 1.80 21.87
CA LEU A 38 19.73 0.91 22.01
C LEU A 38 20.00 -0.08 23.14
N ALA A 39 19.21 0.00 24.20
CA ALA A 39 19.36 -0.84 25.38
C ALA A 39 19.09 -2.32 25.07
N PRO A 40 19.75 -3.26 25.76
CA PRO A 40 19.52 -4.70 25.57
C PRO A 40 18.05 -5.11 25.71
N GLU A 41 17.32 -4.51 26.63
CA GLU A 41 15.89 -4.79 26.88
C GLU A 41 15.03 -4.30 25.70
N SER A 42 15.35 -3.13 25.15
CA SER A 42 14.71 -2.60 23.94
C SER A 42 14.99 -3.51 22.74
N SER A 43 16.25 -3.92 22.57
CA SER A 43 16.68 -4.86 21.52
C SER A 43 15.91 -6.19 21.62
N ALA A 44 15.80 -6.76 22.82
CA ALA A 44 15.07 -7.99 23.09
C ALA A 44 13.56 -7.83 22.82
N ARG A 45 12.95 -6.73 23.28
CA ARG A 45 11.52 -6.43 23.06
C ARG A 45 11.18 -6.28 21.57
N LEU A 46 12.09 -5.72 20.79
CA LEU A 46 11.96 -5.57 19.34
C LEU A 46 12.27 -6.87 18.58
N GLY A 47 12.86 -7.86 19.26
CA GLY A 47 13.31 -9.11 18.66
C GLY A 47 14.49 -8.92 17.71
N VAL A 48 15.33 -7.90 17.93
CA VAL A 48 16.48 -7.63 17.07
C VAL A 48 17.40 -8.84 17.03
N GLY A 49 17.90 -9.17 15.84
CA GLY A 49 18.85 -10.24 15.61
C GLY A 49 20.04 -9.78 14.75
N TYR A 50 20.88 -10.74 14.38
CA TYR A 50 22.04 -10.52 13.54
C TYR A 50 22.11 -11.58 12.44
N ALA A 51 22.34 -11.15 11.21
CA ALA A 51 22.70 -12.03 10.11
C ALA A 51 24.22 -11.93 9.90
N PRO A 52 25.00 -12.97 10.23
CA PRO A 52 26.43 -13.01 9.96
C PRO A 52 26.74 -12.83 8.46
N PRO A 53 27.97 -12.43 8.08
CA PRO A 53 28.37 -12.29 6.67
C PRO A 53 28.64 -13.65 5.99
N VAL A 54 27.87 -14.69 6.36
CA VAL A 54 27.95 -16.03 5.79
C VAL A 54 26.96 -16.12 4.62
N ARG A 55 27.35 -16.78 3.53
CA ARG A 55 26.51 -16.86 2.31
C ARG A 55 25.23 -17.66 2.50
N THR A 56 25.26 -18.73 3.29
CA THR A 56 24.19 -19.74 3.40
C THR A 56 23.89 -20.15 4.84
N GLY A 57 24.28 -19.34 5.84
CA GLY A 57 24.15 -19.69 7.25
C GLY A 57 22.71 -19.96 7.69
N LEU A 58 21.78 -19.09 7.29
CA LEU A 58 20.35 -19.27 7.53
C LEU A 58 19.79 -20.41 6.68
N THR A 59 20.13 -20.46 5.39
CA THR A 59 19.66 -21.52 4.48
C THR A 59 20.01 -22.90 5.04
N THR A 60 21.26 -23.12 5.46
CA THR A 60 21.69 -24.39 6.05
C THR A 60 20.91 -24.72 7.32
N ALA A 61 20.70 -23.74 8.21
CA ALA A 61 19.92 -23.95 9.44
C ALA A 61 18.46 -24.31 9.15
N LEU A 62 17.83 -23.65 8.17
CA LEU A 62 16.44 -23.94 7.78
C LEU A 62 16.31 -25.29 7.06
N ARG A 63 17.26 -25.65 6.19
CA ARG A 63 17.30 -26.97 5.53
C ARG A 63 17.47 -28.10 6.54
N ALA A 64 18.33 -27.91 7.55
CA ALA A 64 18.49 -28.85 8.66
C ALA A 64 17.21 -28.97 9.51
N GLY A 65 16.41 -27.90 9.59
CA GLY A 65 15.08 -27.89 10.20
C GLY A 65 13.97 -28.53 9.35
N GLY A 66 14.30 -29.14 8.20
CA GLY A 66 13.36 -29.87 7.36
C GLY A 66 12.62 -29.03 6.32
N PHE A 67 12.96 -27.76 6.14
CA PHE A 67 12.29 -26.90 5.15
C PHE A 67 12.82 -27.09 3.73
N ASP A 68 11.91 -27.17 2.77
CA ASP A 68 12.16 -27.36 1.35
C ASP A 68 12.72 -26.08 0.71
N LEU A 69 13.70 -26.19 -0.19
CA LEU A 69 14.24 -25.03 -0.91
C LEU A 69 13.16 -24.19 -1.64
N PRO A 70 12.15 -24.78 -2.33
CA PRO A 70 11.08 -24.00 -2.95
C PRO A 70 10.29 -23.12 -1.96
N LEU A 71 10.04 -23.63 -0.75
CA LEU A 71 9.38 -22.86 0.32
C LEU A 71 10.29 -21.72 0.81
N LEU A 72 11.59 -21.98 0.94
CA LEU A 72 12.57 -20.97 1.36
C LEU A 72 12.72 -19.85 0.33
N LEU A 73 12.69 -20.16 -0.97
CA LEU A 73 12.68 -19.15 -2.02
C LEU A 73 11.40 -18.30 -1.97
N LYS A 74 10.23 -18.94 -1.81
CA LYS A 74 8.94 -18.23 -1.63
C LYS A 74 8.88 -17.36 -0.37
N SER A 75 9.63 -17.72 0.67
CA SER A 75 9.73 -16.93 1.90
C SER A 75 10.45 -15.59 1.72
N GLY A 76 11.23 -15.43 0.65
CA GLY A 76 12.05 -14.25 0.42
C GLY A 76 13.26 -14.14 1.35
N LEU A 77 13.54 -15.15 2.19
CA LEU A 77 14.74 -15.20 3.03
C LEU A 77 15.97 -15.76 2.30
N VAL A 78 15.72 -16.49 1.22
CA VAL A 78 16.72 -17.15 0.37
C VAL A 78 16.56 -16.67 -1.07
N LEU A 79 17.68 -16.51 -1.76
CA LEU A 79 17.76 -16.09 -3.15
C LEU A 79 18.43 -17.21 -3.95
N GLN A 80 17.99 -17.39 -5.19
CA GLN A 80 18.71 -18.17 -6.19
C GLN A 80 19.26 -17.19 -7.23
N ARG A 81 20.57 -17.26 -7.47
CA ARG A 81 21.27 -16.47 -8.49
C ARG A 81 21.09 -17.10 -9.88
N GLU A 82 21.47 -16.36 -10.92
CA GLU A 82 21.37 -16.80 -12.31
C GLU A 82 22.22 -18.05 -12.59
N ASP A 83 23.35 -18.20 -11.90
CA ASP A 83 24.23 -19.38 -11.93
C ASP A 83 23.67 -20.58 -11.13
N GLY A 84 22.46 -20.45 -10.58
CA GLY A 84 21.81 -21.46 -9.74
C GLY A 84 22.26 -21.45 -8.29
N GLU A 85 23.21 -20.61 -7.90
CA GLU A 85 23.73 -20.55 -6.53
C GLU A 85 22.66 -20.04 -5.56
N VAL A 86 22.48 -20.77 -4.46
CA VAL A 86 21.54 -20.43 -3.38
C VAL A 86 22.28 -19.63 -2.31
N VAL A 87 21.75 -18.46 -1.96
CA VAL A 87 22.33 -17.57 -0.94
C VAL A 87 21.27 -16.94 -0.04
N ASP A 88 21.62 -16.66 1.22
CA ASP A 88 20.78 -15.97 2.18
C ASP A 88 20.56 -14.52 1.78
N ARG A 89 19.33 -14.00 1.80
CA ARG A 89 19.07 -12.60 1.45
C ARG A 89 19.81 -11.61 2.36
N PHE A 90 19.81 -11.89 3.67
CA PHE A 90 20.39 -11.02 4.68
C PHE A 90 21.75 -11.56 5.11
N ARG A 91 22.80 -10.74 5.00
CA ARG A 91 24.17 -11.10 5.34
C ARG A 91 24.91 -9.87 5.87
N GLY A 92 25.66 -10.00 6.95
CA GLY A 92 26.39 -8.91 7.60
C GLY A 92 25.50 -7.76 8.07
N ARG A 93 24.28 -8.04 8.54
CA ARG A 93 23.25 -7.03 8.84
C ARG A 93 22.64 -7.22 10.22
N LEU A 94 22.32 -6.12 10.89
CA LEU A 94 21.37 -6.13 12.00
C LEU A 94 19.98 -6.41 11.47
N ILE A 95 19.21 -7.27 12.14
CA ILE A 95 17.92 -7.76 11.66
C ILE A 95 16.80 -7.27 12.58
N PHE A 96 15.80 -6.62 11.98
CA PHE A 96 14.58 -6.21 12.64
C PHE A 96 13.41 -7.06 12.11
N PRO A 97 12.83 -7.96 12.94
CA PRO A 97 11.68 -8.76 12.52
C PRO A 97 10.43 -7.89 12.36
N ILE A 98 9.77 -8.02 11.22
CA ILE A 98 8.53 -7.33 10.89
C ILE A 98 7.37 -8.29 11.20
N HIS A 99 6.44 -7.82 12.01
CA HIS A 99 5.30 -8.60 12.47
C HIS A 99 4.01 -8.12 11.82
N ARG A 100 3.09 -9.05 11.59
CA ARG A 100 1.69 -8.70 11.35
C ARG A 100 1.03 -8.24 12.65
N GLU A 101 -0.14 -7.63 12.55
CA GLU A 101 -0.91 -7.12 13.70
C GLU A 101 -1.09 -8.18 14.82
N SER A 102 -1.30 -9.45 14.45
CA SER A 102 -1.48 -10.55 15.41
C SER A 102 -0.19 -11.01 16.10
N GLY A 103 0.97 -10.45 15.75
CA GLY A 103 2.26 -10.78 16.38
C GLY A 103 3.09 -11.87 15.70
N SER A 104 2.65 -12.48 14.60
CA SER A 104 3.51 -13.41 13.86
C SER A 104 4.53 -12.66 13.00
N VAL A 105 5.77 -13.17 12.94
CA VAL A 105 6.82 -12.66 12.05
C VAL A 105 6.45 -12.98 10.60
N VAL A 106 6.48 -11.98 9.73
CA VAL A 106 6.12 -12.13 8.31
C VAL A 106 7.20 -11.63 7.35
N ALA A 107 8.17 -10.87 7.84
CA ALA A 107 9.27 -10.34 7.06
C ALA A 107 10.40 -9.86 7.98
N PHE A 108 11.48 -9.38 7.38
CA PHE A 108 12.60 -8.78 8.10
C PHE A 108 13.11 -7.53 7.38
N ALA A 109 13.71 -6.63 8.15
CA ALA A 109 14.52 -5.54 7.66
C ALA A 109 15.97 -5.72 8.11
N GLY A 110 16.90 -5.64 7.18
CA GLY A 110 18.33 -5.77 7.39
C GLY A 110 19.05 -4.44 7.29
N ARG A 111 19.54 -3.93 8.42
CA ARG A 111 20.35 -2.72 8.50
C ARG A 111 21.82 -3.05 8.22
N ALA A 112 22.40 -2.36 7.23
CA ALA A 112 23.83 -2.41 6.98
C ALA A 112 24.63 -1.91 8.18
N MET A 113 25.65 -2.66 8.58
CA MET A 113 26.55 -2.31 9.68
C MET A 113 27.81 -1.59 9.19
N GLU A 114 28.16 -1.79 7.93
CA GLU A 114 29.29 -1.13 7.26
C GLU A 114 28.79 -0.12 6.24
N ALA A 115 29.50 1.00 6.06
CA ALA A 115 29.12 2.05 5.12
C ALA A 115 29.21 1.62 3.65
N SER A 116 30.12 0.69 3.34
CA SER A 116 30.29 0.07 2.03
C SER A 116 29.10 -0.80 1.62
N GLN A 117 28.33 -1.31 2.59
CA GLN A 117 27.28 -2.27 2.32
C GLN A 117 25.97 -1.59 1.89
N GLN A 118 25.65 -1.68 0.60
CA GLN A 118 24.41 -1.16 0.04
C GLN A 118 23.34 -2.25 -0.16
N PRO A 119 22.03 -1.91 -0.06
CA PRO A 119 21.50 -0.63 0.44
C PRO A 119 21.65 -0.48 1.98
N LYS A 120 21.58 0.76 2.49
CA LYS A 120 21.55 1.09 3.94
C LYS A 120 20.58 0.20 4.73
N TYR A 121 19.37 0.04 4.20
CA TYR A 121 18.34 -0.88 4.70
C TYR A 121 17.87 -1.76 3.55
N LEU A 122 17.81 -3.07 3.81
CA LEU A 122 17.29 -4.06 2.89
C LEU A 122 16.03 -4.66 3.52
N ASN A 123 14.87 -4.52 2.91
CA ASN A 123 13.65 -5.18 3.41
C ASN A 123 13.44 -6.51 2.68
N SER A 124 12.71 -7.44 3.30
CA SER A 124 12.14 -8.58 2.60
C SER A 124 11.37 -8.13 1.34
N PRO A 125 11.38 -8.93 0.26
CA PRO A 125 10.53 -8.65 -0.89
C PRO A 125 9.06 -8.85 -0.53
N GLU A 126 8.16 -8.55 -1.46
CA GLU A 126 6.76 -8.97 -1.36
C GLU A 126 6.68 -10.51 -1.33
N THR A 127 5.85 -11.08 -0.46
CA THR A 127 5.65 -12.53 -0.32
C THR A 127 4.17 -12.85 -0.07
N PRO A 128 3.74 -14.12 -0.13
CA PRO A 128 2.36 -14.49 0.20
C PRO A 128 1.91 -14.11 1.62
N ILE A 129 2.85 -13.86 2.55
CA ILE A 129 2.57 -13.49 3.95
C ILE A 129 2.91 -12.04 4.30
N TYR A 130 3.57 -11.32 3.40
CA TYR A 130 4.02 -9.95 3.65
C TYR A 130 3.79 -9.05 2.46
N THR A 131 3.01 -8.00 2.70
CA THR A 131 2.87 -6.85 1.80
C THR A 131 3.35 -5.60 2.49
N LYS A 132 4.39 -4.97 1.95
CA LYS A 132 5.01 -3.80 2.58
C LYS A 132 4.01 -2.66 2.75
N GLY A 133 3.28 -2.34 1.68
CA GLY A 133 2.25 -1.30 1.66
C GLY A 133 1.01 -1.61 2.51
N ARG A 134 0.96 -2.72 3.26
CA ARG A 134 -0.15 -3.07 4.16
C ARG A 134 0.31 -3.34 5.59
N THR A 135 1.59 -3.08 5.89
CA THR A 135 2.21 -3.40 7.17
C THR A 135 2.82 -2.14 7.77
N LEU A 136 2.55 -1.89 9.05
CA LEU A 136 3.20 -0.86 9.85
C LEU A 136 4.10 -1.54 10.88
N TYR A 137 5.37 -1.18 10.88
CA TYR A 137 6.32 -1.73 11.84
C TYR A 137 5.96 -1.30 13.26
N GLY A 138 6.05 -2.24 14.19
CA GLY A 138 5.78 -1.99 15.61
C GLY A 138 4.31 -2.00 16.02
N LEU A 139 3.36 -2.03 15.08
CA LEU A 139 1.93 -2.00 15.39
C LEU A 139 1.49 -3.16 16.29
N ASN A 140 2.09 -4.34 16.15
CA ASN A 140 1.84 -5.49 17.04
C ASN A 140 2.18 -5.17 18.51
N LEU A 141 3.20 -4.33 18.75
CA LEU A 141 3.66 -3.93 20.07
C LEU A 141 2.87 -2.75 20.64
N THR A 142 2.36 -1.87 19.78
CA THR A 142 1.82 -0.55 20.19
C THR A 142 0.31 -0.39 20.03
N ARG A 143 -0.38 -1.27 19.28
CA ARG A 143 -1.83 -1.16 18.99
C ARG A 143 -2.72 -0.97 20.22
N GLN A 144 -2.40 -1.64 21.34
CA GLN A 144 -3.18 -1.50 22.57
C GLN A 144 -3.02 -0.12 23.19
N ALA A 145 -1.78 0.39 23.25
CA ALA A 145 -1.49 1.73 23.75
C ALA A 145 -2.08 2.81 22.82
N ILE A 146 -2.01 2.64 21.50
CA ILE A 146 -2.63 3.53 20.51
C ILE A 146 -4.13 3.63 20.76
N ARG A 147 -4.82 2.50 20.93
CA ARG A 147 -6.27 2.49 21.20
C ARG A 147 -6.60 3.14 22.55
N ARG A 148 -5.84 2.83 23.60
CA ARG A 148 -6.06 3.36 24.96
C ARG A 148 -5.82 4.86 25.05
N LEU A 149 -4.75 5.35 24.43
CA LEU A 149 -4.35 6.76 24.48
C LEU A 149 -5.00 7.59 23.37
N GLY A 150 -5.57 6.95 22.36
CA GLY A 150 -6.36 7.59 21.30
C GLY A 150 -5.54 8.28 20.22
N TYR A 151 -4.22 8.04 20.12
CA TYR A 151 -3.36 8.60 19.07
C TYR A 151 -2.18 7.69 18.73
N ALA A 152 -1.60 7.89 17.55
CA ALA A 152 -0.37 7.23 17.10
C ALA A 152 0.73 8.25 16.80
N VAL A 153 1.99 7.87 16.99
CA VAL A 153 3.16 8.64 16.52
C VAL A 153 3.75 7.91 15.32
N LEU A 154 3.75 8.53 14.15
CA LEU A 154 4.29 7.92 12.94
C LEU A 154 5.70 8.45 12.69
N VAL A 155 6.67 7.52 12.62
CA VAL A 155 8.08 7.78 12.31
C VAL A 155 8.49 7.07 11.02
N GLU A 156 9.64 7.43 10.45
CA GLU A 156 10.06 6.90 9.14
C GLU A 156 10.80 5.56 9.24
N GLY A 157 11.73 5.42 10.19
CA GLY A 157 12.66 4.30 10.25
C GLY A 157 12.48 3.34 11.42
N TYR A 158 13.14 2.20 11.30
CA TYR A 158 13.20 1.17 12.36
C TYR A 158 13.92 1.66 13.61
N PHE A 159 15.00 2.44 13.47
CA PHE A 159 15.71 3.02 14.61
C PHE A 159 14.92 4.17 15.24
N ASP A 160 14.23 4.99 14.45
CA ASP A 160 13.33 6.02 15.01
C ASP A 160 12.26 5.39 15.88
N PHE A 161 11.66 4.29 15.40
CA PHE A 161 10.71 3.52 16.20
C PHE A 161 11.34 2.93 17.44
N ALA A 162 12.53 2.32 17.32
CA ALA A 162 13.22 1.70 18.43
C ALA A 162 13.53 2.71 19.54
N GLN A 163 14.02 3.89 19.16
CA GLN A 163 14.35 4.98 20.07
C GLN A 163 13.10 5.61 20.67
N ALA A 164 12.03 5.80 19.89
CA ALA A 164 10.74 6.28 20.40
C ALA A 164 10.16 5.30 21.43
N LEU A 165 10.19 4.00 21.15
CA LEU A 165 9.71 2.97 22.05
C LEU A 165 10.53 2.93 23.35
N GLN A 166 11.86 3.01 23.24
CA GLN A 166 12.78 3.11 24.38
C GLN A 166 12.54 4.38 25.21
N ALA A 167 12.22 5.50 24.55
CA ALA A 167 11.85 6.75 25.21
C ALA A 167 10.49 6.69 25.93
N GLY A 168 9.75 5.59 25.83
CA GLY A 168 8.43 5.42 26.45
C GLY A 168 7.26 5.85 25.57
N VAL A 169 7.49 6.17 24.28
CA VAL A 169 6.43 6.50 23.31
C VAL A 169 5.80 5.20 22.80
N GLN A 170 4.93 4.62 23.62
CA GLN A 170 4.26 3.35 23.34
C GLN A 170 3.20 3.45 22.23
N THR A 171 2.98 4.63 21.64
CA THR A 171 2.06 4.86 20.53
C THR A 171 2.77 4.97 19.18
N ALA A 172 4.09 4.76 19.14
CA ALA A 172 4.87 4.82 17.91
C ALA A 172 4.48 3.70 16.92
N VAL A 173 4.63 3.98 15.63
CA VAL A 173 4.62 3.03 14.50
C VAL A 173 5.53 3.59 13.39
N ALA A 174 6.08 2.72 12.53
CA ALA A 174 6.87 3.17 11.39
C ALA A 174 6.40 2.61 10.05
N ALA A 175 6.62 3.38 8.99
CA ALA A 175 6.50 2.87 7.63
C ALA A 175 7.70 1.94 7.32
N CYS A 176 7.46 0.83 6.61
CA CYS A 176 8.51 -0.16 6.31
C CYS A 176 9.45 0.27 5.16
N GLY A 177 10.04 1.47 5.25
CA GLY A 177 10.97 2.00 4.25
C GLY A 177 10.33 2.39 2.92
N THR A 178 9.09 2.89 2.95
CA THR A 178 8.35 3.44 1.80
C THR A 178 7.54 4.65 2.23
N ALA A 179 7.07 5.43 1.26
CA ALA A 179 6.00 6.40 1.51
C ALA A 179 4.78 5.70 2.14
N LEU A 180 4.09 6.43 3.03
CA LEU A 180 2.86 5.97 3.66
C LEU A 180 1.79 5.68 2.60
N THR A 181 1.16 4.51 2.67
CA THR A 181 0.14 4.08 1.70
C THR A 181 -1.27 4.23 2.25
N ALA A 182 -2.27 4.28 1.38
CA ALA A 182 -3.68 4.32 1.78
C ALA A 182 -4.05 3.09 2.63
N GLN A 183 -3.54 1.89 2.30
CA GLN A 183 -3.85 0.68 3.07
C GLN A 183 -3.24 0.70 4.47
N GLN A 184 -2.05 1.31 4.65
CA GLN A 184 -1.47 1.54 5.98
C GLN A 184 -2.30 2.55 6.78
N VAL A 185 -2.79 3.61 6.14
CA VAL A 185 -3.69 4.58 6.78
C VAL A 185 -5.00 3.91 7.22
N HIS A 186 -5.62 3.10 6.37
CA HIS A 186 -6.81 2.33 6.71
C HIS A 186 -6.55 1.33 7.85
N LEU A 187 -5.40 0.67 7.86
CA LEU A 187 -4.99 -0.19 8.97
C LEU A 187 -4.91 0.60 10.29
N LEU A 188 -4.29 1.78 10.27
CA LEU A 188 -4.15 2.63 11.45
C LEU A 188 -5.49 3.19 11.94
N LYS A 189 -6.41 3.50 11.01
CA LYS A 189 -7.76 4.02 11.25
C LYS A 189 -8.61 3.10 12.13
N ARG A 190 -8.30 1.79 12.15
CA ARG A 190 -8.92 0.80 13.05
C ARG A 190 -8.58 1.00 14.54
N PHE A 191 -7.58 1.83 14.84
CA PHE A 191 -7.10 2.08 16.21
C PHE A 191 -7.23 3.53 16.63
N THR A 192 -7.02 4.47 15.70
CA THR A 192 -7.12 5.91 15.96
C THR A 192 -7.29 6.70 14.66
N THR A 193 -7.89 7.88 14.77
CA THR A 193 -7.90 8.93 13.73
C THR A 193 -7.03 10.12 14.10
N LYS A 194 -6.21 10.04 15.16
CA LYS A 194 -5.27 11.09 15.59
C LYS A 194 -3.84 10.60 15.39
N VAL A 195 -3.06 11.36 14.62
CA VAL A 195 -1.68 11.01 14.30
C VAL A 195 -0.77 12.20 14.55
N VAL A 196 0.37 11.94 15.18
CA VAL A 196 1.49 12.87 15.28
C VAL A 196 2.60 12.37 14.35
N LEU A 197 2.94 13.15 13.32
CA LEU A 197 4.07 12.86 12.45
C LEU A 197 5.35 13.37 13.09
N SER A 198 6.37 12.51 13.12
CA SER A 198 7.71 12.79 13.63
C SER A 198 8.72 12.28 12.61
N TYR A 199 8.91 13.05 11.54
CA TYR A 199 9.69 12.71 10.35
C TYR A 199 11.02 13.47 10.31
N ASP A 200 11.88 13.10 9.35
CA ASP A 200 13.18 13.75 9.20
C ASP A 200 13.00 15.22 8.78
N PRO A 201 13.83 16.14 9.31
CA PRO A 201 13.70 17.56 9.02
C PRO A 201 14.32 17.98 7.68
N ASP A 202 15.00 17.06 6.98
CA ASP A 202 15.59 17.33 5.68
C ASP A 202 14.53 17.54 4.58
N ALA A 203 14.93 18.01 3.40
CA ALA A 203 14.00 18.30 2.32
C ALA A 203 13.20 17.06 1.85
N ALA A 204 13.79 15.87 1.93
CA ALA A 204 13.14 14.62 1.54
C ALA A 204 12.09 14.20 2.58
N GLY A 205 12.43 14.26 3.86
CA GLY A 205 11.55 14.00 5.01
C GLY A 205 10.41 15.01 5.09
N GLN A 206 10.66 16.29 4.82
CA GLN A 206 9.60 17.30 4.69
C GLN A 206 8.63 16.99 3.54
N GLY A 207 9.15 16.56 2.39
CA GLY A 207 8.33 16.12 1.26
C GLY A 207 7.51 14.88 1.60
N ALA A 208 8.11 13.90 2.30
CA ALA A 208 7.43 12.70 2.77
C ALA A 208 6.36 13.01 3.82
N ALA A 209 6.63 13.94 4.74
CA ALA A 209 5.70 14.42 5.76
C ALA A 209 4.51 15.12 5.11
N ALA A 210 4.73 15.99 4.12
CA ALA A 210 3.65 16.66 3.39
C ALA A 210 2.75 15.66 2.65
N ARG A 211 3.33 14.69 1.93
CA ARG A 211 2.55 13.64 1.25
C ARG A 211 1.77 12.78 2.24
N SER A 212 2.41 12.33 3.31
CA SER A 212 1.78 11.50 4.35
C SER A 212 0.65 12.25 5.05
N SER A 213 0.86 13.53 5.36
CA SER A 213 -0.15 14.37 5.99
C SER A 213 -1.35 14.62 5.09
N GLY A 214 -1.12 14.92 3.80
CA GLY A 214 -2.22 15.11 2.84
C GLY A 214 -3.08 13.86 2.71
N LEU A 215 -2.46 12.68 2.61
CA LEU A 215 -3.16 11.40 2.61
C LEU A 215 -3.98 11.20 3.90
N LEU A 216 -3.36 11.39 5.07
CA LEU A 216 -4.03 11.25 6.36
C LEU A 216 -5.22 12.22 6.50
N VAL A 217 -5.05 13.49 6.13
CA VAL A 217 -6.11 14.51 6.14
C VAL A 217 -7.25 14.10 5.22
N SER A 218 -6.96 13.64 3.99
CA SER A 218 -8.00 13.18 3.05
C SER A 218 -8.78 11.97 3.58
N GLU A 219 -8.14 11.15 4.42
CA GLU A 219 -8.74 10.01 5.10
C GLU A 219 -9.43 10.38 6.42
N GLY A 220 -9.52 11.68 6.74
CA GLY A 220 -10.24 12.20 7.90
C GLY A 220 -9.47 12.11 9.22
N PHE A 221 -8.14 12.03 9.17
CA PHE A 221 -7.31 12.08 10.38
C PHE A 221 -7.11 13.52 10.88
N GLN A 222 -7.04 13.66 12.20
CA GLN A 222 -6.45 14.82 12.86
C GLN A 222 -4.94 14.62 12.89
N VAL A 223 -4.22 15.43 12.12
CA VAL A 223 -2.77 15.30 11.94
C VAL A 223 -2.07 16.43 12.67
N ASN A 224 -1.15 16.08 13.55
CA ASN A 224 -0.16 16.97 14.11
C ASN A 224 1.22 16.67 13.55
N VAL A 225 2.10 17.66 13.55
CA VAL A 225 3.52 17.53 13.19
C VAL A 225 4.40 17.95 14.37
N VAL A 226 5.45 17.18 14.61
CA VAL A 226 6.53 17.54 15.54
C VAL A 226 7.69 18.07 14.74
N LEU A 227 8.17 19.24 15.11
CA LEU A 227 9.40 19.81 14.59
C LEU A 227 10.48 19.62 15.67
N LEU A 228 11.40 18.70 15.42
CA LEU A 228 12.52 18.45 16.32
C LEU A 228 13.57 19.56 16.14
N SER A 229 14.07 20.08 17.25
CA SER A 229 15.08 21.15 17.24
C SER A 229 16.44 20.62 16.79
N GLY A 230 17.21 21.46 16.07
CA GLY A 230 18.57 21.13 15.66
C GLY A 230 18.69 20.26 14.41
N GLY A 231 17.60 20.02 13.68
CA GLY A 231 17.65 19.21 12.45
C GLY A 231 17.85 17.72 12.72
N ASP A 232 17.50 17.27 13.93
CA ASP A 232 17.63 15.86 14.34
C ASP A 232 16.40 15.03 13.89
N ASP A 233 16.66 13.79 13.49
CA ASP A 233 15.65 12.72 13.37
C ASP A 233 15.25 12.20 14.77
N PRO A 234 14.16 11.41 14.91
CA PRO A 234 13.76 10.88 16.21
C PRO A 234 14.87 10.05 16.89
N ASP A 235 15.64 9.25 16.14
CA ASP A 235 16.78 8.50 16.67
C ASP A 235 17.82 9.42 17.33
N SER A 236 18.41 10.32 16.56
CA SER A 236 19.45 11.25 17.01
C SER A 236 18.95 12.23 18.05
N PHE A 237 17.71 12.70 17.98
CA PHE A 237 17.13 13.57 18.98
C PHE A 237 17.03 12.87 20.34
N VAL A 238 16.51 11.64 20.38
CA VAL A 238 16.42 10.86 21.62
C VAL A 238 17.82 10.57 22.16
N ARG A 239 18.80 10.26 21.32
CA ARG A 239 20.19 10.02 21.78
C ARG A 239 20.85 11.28 22.34
N LYS A 240 20.64 12.44 21.72
CA LYS A 240 21.28 13.70 22.12
C LYS A 240 20.59 14.37 23.31
N ARG A 241 19.26 14.29 23.38
CA ARG A 241 18.44 15.08 24.32
C ARG A 241 17.59 14.25 25.29
N GLY A 242 17.53 12.94 25.09
CA GLY A 242 16.81 12.00 25.95
C GLY A 242 15.32 11.87 25.65
N GLY A 243 14.72 10.79 26.15
CA GLY A 243 13.31 10.45 25.90
C GLY A 243 12.32 11.46 26.48
N ALA A 244 12.61 12.07 27.64
CA ALA A 244 11.75 13.09 28.24
C ALA A 244 11.60 14.32 27.35
N ALA A 245 12.69 14.78 26.72
CA ALA A 245 12.66 15.88 25.77
C ALA A 245 11.86 15.51 24.51
N TYR A 246 11.97 14.26 24.03
CA TYR A 246 11.21 13.79 22.87
C TYR A 246 9.70 13.73 23.15
N ILE A 247 9.31 13.23 24.33
CA ILE A 247 7.91 13.25 24.77
C ILE A 247 7.39 14.69 24.88
N ALA A 248 8.19 15.61 25.44
CA ALA A 248 7.82 17.03 25.51
C ALA A 248 7.61 17.64 24.12
N ALA A 249 8.48 17.30 23.15
CA ALA A 249 8.33 17.74 21.76
C ALA A 249 7.04 17.19 21.11
N ILE A 250 6.70 15.92 21.36
CA ILE A 250 5.43 15.32 20.90
C ILE A 250 4.22 16.05 21.50
N ARG A 251 4.26 16.40 22.80
CA ARG A 251 3.20 17.16 23.46
C ARG A 251 3.05 18.58 22.91
N ALA A 252 4.16 19.19 22.51
CA ALA A 252 4.20 20.50 21.85
C ALA A 252 3.97 20.41 20.33
N SER A 253 3.56 19.25 19.81
CA SER A 253 3.24 19.09 18.38
C SER A 253 2.17 20.08 17.94
N ARG A 254 2.27 20.50 16.68
CA ARG A 254 1.39 21.50 16.10
C ARG A 254 0.39 20.86 15.14
N PRO A 255 -0.86 21.35 15.04
CA PRO A 255 -1.77 20.93 13.99
C PRO A 255 -1.14 21.14 12.61
N TYR A 256 -1.18 20.11 11.76
CA TYR A 256 -0.54 20.12 10.45
C TYR A 256 -1.09 21.22 9.54
N LEU A 257 -2.42 21.39 9.53
CA LEU A 257 -3.07 22.41 8.71
C LEU A 257 -2.64 23.83 9.11
N ASP A 258 -2.44 24.09 10.40
CA ASP A 258 -1.92 25.38 10.88
C ASP A 258 -0.46 25.57 10.48
N TYR A 259 0.35 24.51 10.61
CA TYR A 259 1.74 24.53 10.15
C TYR A 259 1.85 24.79 8.64
N LEU A 260 0.98 24.18 7.83
CA LEU A 260 0.92 24.43 6.39
C LEU A 260 0.57 25.88 6.07
N LEU A 261 -0.45 26.44 6.74
CA LEU A 261 -0.85 27.82 6.55
C LEU A 261 0.29 28.79 6.88
N ASP A 262 1.01 28.57 7.99
CA ASP A 262 2.20 29.36 8.34
C ASP A 262 3.27 29.30 7.25
N ARG A 263 3.58 28.09 6.78
CA ARG A 263 4.62 27.85 5.78
C ARG A 263 4.28 28.48 4.43
N ALA A 264 3.06 28.29 3.95
CA ALA A 264 2.60 28.87 2.70
C ALA A 264 2.56 30.40 2.80
N ALA A 265 2.08 30.96 3.91
CA ALA A 265 2.09 32.41 4.14
C ALA A 265 3.51 33.00 4.15
N GLY A 266 4.50 32.27 4.66
CA GLY A 266 5.92 32.68 4.60
C GLY A 266 6.57 32.54 3.23
N SER A 267 5.99 31.74 2.32
CA SER A 267 6.53 31.49 0.98
C SER A 267 6.04 32.49 -0.08
N HIS A 268 5.01 33.30 0.26
CA HIS A 268 4.38 34.25 -0.66
C HIS A 268 4.41 35.68 -0.10
N ASP A 269 4.55 36.71 -0.96
CA ASP A 269 4.41 38.10 -0.51
C ASP A 269 2.93 38.50 -0.42
N LEU A 270 2.35 38.30 0.78
CA LEU A 270 0.96 38.60 1.09
C LEU A 270 0.61 40.10 1.08
N ARG A 271 1.57 41.01 0.85
CA ARG A 271 1.26 42.44 0.65
C ARG A 271 0.75 42.70 -0.76
N THR A 272 1.15 41.88 -1.72
CA THR A 272 0.74 41.99 -3.13
C THR A 272 -0.54 41.20 -3.39
N ASP A 273 -1.36 41.66 -4.35
CA ASP A 273 -2.56 40.92 -4.75
C ASP A 273 -2.21 39.59 -5.42
N ALA A 274 -1.14 39.56 -6.24
CA ALA A 274 -0.63 38.35 -6.87
C ALA A 274 -0.16 37.30 -5.84
N GLY A 275 0.58 37.71 -4.82
CA GLY A 275 1.03 36.82 -3.75
C GLY A 275 -0.12 36.30 -2.89
N ARG A 276 -1.11 37.15 -2.57
CA ARG A 276 -2.34 36.72 -1.88
C ARG A 276 -3.13 35.70 -2.70
N ARG A 277 -3.24 35.90 -4.02
CA ARG A 277 -3.90 34.96 -4.93
C ARG A 277 -3.18 33.62 -5.00
N ALA A 278 -1.86 33.61 -5.16
CA ALA A 278 -1.07 32.39 -5.20
C ALA A 278 -1.17 31.57 -3.91
N PHE A 279 -1.09 32.25 -2.75
CA PHE A 279 -1.31 31.63 -1.44
C PHE A 279 -2.71 31.01 -1.31
N LEU A 280 -3.75 31.73 -1.75
CA LEU A 280 -5.12 31.24 -1.72
C LEU A 280 -5.29 30.01 -2.61
N GLU A 281 -4.83 30.06 -3.86
CA GLU A 281 -4.91 28.95 -4.82
C GLU A 281 -4.19 27.69 -4.31
N GLU A 282 -3.05 27.84 -3.63
CA GLU A 282 -2.35 26.73 -2.99
C GLU A 282 -3.17 26.10 -1.86
N MET A 283 -3.69 26.93 -0.94
CA MET A 283 -4.39 26.44 0.25
C MET A 283 -5.82 25.95 -0.03
N LEU A 284 -6.48 26.47 -1.07
CA LEU A 284 -7.78 25.96 -1.53
C LEU A 284 -7.68 24.50 -1.99
N LYS A 285 -6.56 24.11 -2.63
CA LYS A 285 -6.31 22.71 -3.00
C LYS A 285 -6.30 21.80 -1.77
N THR A 286 -5.67 22.25 -0.68
CA THR A 286 -5.63 21.55 0.62
C THR A 286 -7.02 21.54 1.27
N ALA A 287 -7.72 22.67 1.32
CA ALA A 287 -9.06 22.77 1.88
C ALA A 287 -10.05 21.79 1.23
N GLY A 288 -9.98 21.65 -0.10
CA GLY A 288 -10.80 20.71 -0.85
C GLY A 288 -10.52 19.24 -0.51
N GLN A 289 -9.38 18.89 0.11
CA GLN A 289 -9.07 17.51 0.52
C GLN A 289 -9.65 17.14 1.88
N ILE A 290 -10.02 18.13 2.70
CA ILE A 290 -10.53 17.90 4.05
C ILE A 290 -11.94 17.32 3.94
N PRO A 291 -12.22 16.08 4.35
CA PRO A 291 -13.53 15.45 4.15
C PRO A 291 -14.61 16.04 5.06
N ASP A 292 -14.25 16.34 6.32
CA ASP A 292 -15.17 16.86 7.33
C ASP A 292 -15.56 18.33 7.05
N PRO A 293 -16.85 18.64 6.87
CA PRO A 293 -17.29 20.01 6.57
C PRO A 293 -16.94 21.02 7.66
N ALA A 294 -17.01 20.64 8.93
CA ALA A 294 -16.73 21.55 10.04
C ALA A 294 -15.23 21.88 10.12
N ALA A 295 -14.35 20.88 10.02
CA ALA A 295 -12.91 21.09 9.93
C ALA A 295 -12.52 21.90 8.69
N ARG A 296 -13.22 21.70 7.56
CA ARG A 296 -13.01 22.48 6.33
C ARG A 296 -13.39 23.95 6.53
N ASP A 297 -14.51 24.22 7.20
CA ASP A 297 -14.96 25.58 7.49
C ASP A 297 -13.96 26.30 8.44
N GLN A 298 -13.56 25.65 9.53
CA GLN A 298 -12.53 26.17 10.44
C GLN A 298 -11.20 26.45 9.75
N PHE A 299 -10.80 25.61 8.79
CA PHE A 299 -9.61 25.86 7.97
C PHE A 299 -9.81 27.07 7.05
N GLY A 300 -11.00 27.23 6.48
CA GLY A 300 -11.38 28.39 5.68
C GLY A 300 -11.29 29.71 6.43
N ASP A 301 -11.76 29.75 7.67
CA ASP A 301 -11.69 30.96 8.52
C ASP A 301 -10.22 31.37 8.77
N LYS A 302 -9.38 30.40 9.11
CA LYS A 302 -7.93 30.62 9.31
C LYS A 302 -7.24 31.09 8.04
N LEU A 303 -7.62 30.51 6.89
CA LEU A 303 -7.10 30.88 5.57
C LEU A 303 -7.48 32.33 5.22
N ALA A 304 -8.74 32.71 5.41
CA ALA A 304 -9.23 34.07 5.15
C ALA A 304 -8.50 35.11 5.99
N HIS A 305 -8.35 34.84 7.29
CA HIS A 305 -7.62 35.70 8.21
C HIS A 305 -6.17 35.93 7.78
N ARG A 306 -5.46 34.86 7.37
CA ARG A 306 -4.08 34.95 6.89
C ARG A 306 -3.94 35.66 5.55
N ALA A 307 -4.84 35.38 4.62
CA ALA A 307 -4.85 36.00 3.30
C ALA A 307 -5.26 37.48 3.35
N ARG A 308 -5.85 37.95 4.47
CA ARG A 308 -6.49 39.26 4.61
C ARG A 308 -7.58 39.50 3.56
N ILE A 309 -8.38 38.46 3.32
CA ILE A 309 -9.51 38.46 2.37
C ILE A 309 -10.79 38.20 3.18
N THR A 310 -11.93 38.72 2.71
CA THR A 310 -13.23 38.47 3.31
C THR A 310 -13.56 36.97 3.32
N GLU A 311 -14.02 36.48 4.48
CA GLU A 311 -14.35 35.08 4.75
C GLU A 311 -15.38 34.51 3.76
N GLU A 312 -16.34 35.33 3.32
CA GLU A 312 -17.37 34.96 2.36
C GLU A 312 -16.81 34.59 0.99
N VAL A 313 -15.78 35.31 0.53
CA VAL A 313 -15.09 35.03 -0.74
C VAL A 313 -14.35 33.68 -0.63
N VAL A 314 -13.60 33.47 0.45
CA VAL A 314 -12.87 32.21 0.68
C VAL A 314 -13.83 31.03 0.79
N ARG A 315 -14.96 31.16 1.50
CA ARG A 315 -15.99 30.11 1.61
C ARG A 315 -16.63 29.79 0.25
N SER A 316 -16.85 30.78 -0.61
CA SER A 316 -17.37 30.54 -1.96
C SER A 316 -16.37 29.74 -2.81
N GLU A 317 -15.08 30.06 -2.73
CA GLU A 317 -14.03 29.36 -3.48
C GLU A 317 -13.74 27.96 -2.91
N ILE A 318 -13.79 27.76 -1.59
CA ILE A 318 -13.72 26.42 -0.98
C ILE A 318 -14.89 25.56 -1.42
N ARG A 319 -16.12 26.13 -1.48
CA ARG A 319 -17.29 25.42 -1.97
C ARG A 319 -17.14 25.03 -3.44
N LYS A 320 -16.67 25.95 -4.30
CA LYS A 320 -16.35 25.64 -5.70
C LYS A 320 -15.31 24.53 -5.80
N ALA A 321 -14.18 24.63 -5.10
CA ALA A 321 -13.14 23.61 -5.11
C ALA A 321 -13.62 22.24 -4.58
N ALA A 322 -14.51 22.23 -3.57
CA ALA A 322 -15.10 21.00 -3.04
C ALA A 322 -16.18 20.41 -3.98
N VAL A 323 -16.95 21.26 -4.67
CA VAL A 323 -17.95 20.85 -5.66
C VAL A 323 -17.25 20.34 -6.91
N GLU A 324 -16.25 21.04 -7.46
CA GLU A 324 -15.39 20.57 -8.54
C GLU A 324 -14.79 19.20 -8.23
N ARG A 325 -14.43 18.95 -6.96
CA ARG A 325 -13.99 17.62 -6.52
C ARG A 325 -15.12 16.58 -6.40
N ARG A 326 -16.36 16.98 -6.13
CA ARG A 326 -17.54 16.09 -6.13
C ARG A 326 -18.04 15.79 -7.55
N THR A 327 -17.90 16.72 -8.49
CA THR A 327 -18.16 16.49 -9.92
C THR A 327 -17.03 15.75 -10.62
N VAL A 328 -15.85 15.64 -9.99
CA VAL A 328 -14.84 14.65 -10.36
C VAL A 328 -15.18 13.33 -9.67
N VAL A 329 -15.87 12.46 -10.41
CA VAL A 329 -15.93 11.03 -10.11
C VAL A 329 -14.52 10.57 -9.73
N THR A 330 -14.41 9.95 -8.56
CA THR A 330 -13.17 9.40 -7.99
C THR A 330 -12.28 8.78 -9.05
N SER A 331 -11.16 9.42 -9.37
CA SER A 331 -10.04 8.77 -10.05
C SER A 331 -9.39 7.82 -9.06
N ARG A 332 -9.97 6.62 -8.99
CA ARG A 332 -9.28 5.44 -8.48
C ARG A 332 -8.05 5.26 -9.37
N GLU A 333 -6.86 5.13 -8.78
CA GLU A 333 -5.59 4.99 -9.50
C GLU A 333 -5.75 4.03 -10.69
N VAL A 334 -5.62 4.56 -11.91
CA VAL A 334 -5.60 3.74 -13.12
C VAL A 334 -4.26 3.00 -13.11
N PRO A 335 -4.26 1.67 -13.18
CA PRO A 335 -3.02 0.90 -13.24
C PRO A 335 -2.24 1.28 -14.51
N GLY A 336 -0.91 1.41 -14.43
CA GLY A 336 -0.07 1.70 -15.60
C GLY A 336 -0.21 0.63 -16.70
N LEU A 337 0.31 0.90 -17.90
CA LEU A 337 0.24 -0.02 -19.06
C LEU A 337 0.71 -1.46 -18.77
N GLY A 338 1.58 -1.66 -17.77
CA GLY A 338 2.08 -2.98 -17.35
C GLY A 338 1.09 -3.85 -16.55
N SER A 339 -0.08 -3.32 -16.22
CA SER A 339 -1.12 -4.01 -15.41
C SER A 339 -2.41 -4.32 -16.16
N LEU A 340 -2.47 -3.99 -17.45
CA LEU A 340 -3.58 -4.38 -18.32
C LEU A 340 -3.40 -5.83 -18.76
N LYS A 341 -4.44 -6.65 -18.59
CA LYS A 341 -4.43 -8.01 -19.14
C LYS A 341 -4.49 -7.96 -20.67
N PRO A 342 -3.96 -8.99 -21.39
CA PRO A 342 -4.04 -9.04 -22.85
C PRO A 342 -5.46 -8.86 -23.40
N ALA A 343 -6.46 -9.45 -22.75
CA ALA A 343 -7.86 -9.30 -23.16
C ALA A 343 -8.39 -7.85 -23.01
N GLU A 344 -7.95 -7.11 -21.97
CA GLU A 344 -8.31 -5.71 -21.80
C GLU A 344 -7.65 -4.85 -22.89
N LYS A 345 -6.38 -5.11 -23.20
CA LYS A 345 -5.67 -4.44 -24.29
C LYS A 345 -6.32 -4.69 -25.64
N GLY A 346 -6.70 -5.94 -25.95
CA GLY A 346 -7.34 -6.27 -27.22
C GLY A 346 -8.67 -5.54 -27.45
N LEU A 347 -9.48 -5.40 -26.41
CA LEU A 347 -10.74 -4.64 -26.50
C LEU A 347 -10.49 -3.13 -26.62
N ILE A 348 -9.53 -2.57 -25.87
CA ILE A 348 -9.19 -1.14 -26.01
C ILE A 348 -8.61 -0.84 -27.39
N TRP A 349 -7.73 -1.70 -27.91
CA TRP A 349 -7.17 -1.58 -29.25
C TRP A 349 -8.28 -1.61 -30.31
N GLY A 350 -9.19 -2.58 -30.19
CA GLY A 350 -10.33 -2.75 -31.09
C GLY A 350 -11.30 -1.58 -31.07
N LEU A 351 -11.54 -0.95 -29.92
CA LEU A 351 -12.39 0.24 -29.81
C LEU A 351 -11.90 1.45 -30.64
N VAL A 352 -10.62 1.46 -31.03
CA VAL A 352 -10.03 2.52 -31.85
C VAL A 352 -9.91 2.09 -33.32
N HIS A 353 -9.53 0.85 -33.60
CA HIS A 353 -9.23 0.37 -34.95
C HIS A 353 -10.39 -0.35 -35.64
N ASP A 354 -11.25 -1.01 -34.87
CA ASP A 354 -12.43 -1.73 -35.35
C ASP A 354 -13.60 -1.57 -34.36
N PRO A 355 -14.11 -0.33 -34.19
CA PRO A 355 -15.08 0.00 -33.15
C PRO A 355 -16.40 -0.75 -33.31
N GLY A 356 -16.83 -1.02 -34.54
CA GLY A 356 -18.09 -1.73 -34.82
C GLY A 356 -18.07 -3.18 -34.32
N VAL A 357 -17.04 -3.95 -34.71
CA VAL A 357 -16.88 -5.35 -34.26
C VAL A 357 -16.64 -5.39 -32.74
N THR A 358 -15.85 -4.45 -32.22
CA THR A 358 -15.46 -4.46 -30.81
C THR A 358 -16.61 -4.07 -29.88
N ILE A 359 -17.42 -3.07 -30.21
CA ILE A 359 -18.62 -2.74 -29.44
C ILE A 359 -19.64 -3.87 -29.51
N GLY A 360 -19.82 -4.49 -30.69
CA GLY A 360 -20.69 -5.66 -30.85
C GLY A 360 -20.25 -6.83 -29.95
N ALA A 361 -18.94 -7.10 -29.88
CA ALA A 361 -18.40 -8.12 -28.99
C ALA A 361 -18.57 -7.74 -27.50
N LEU A 362 -18.28 -6.49 -27.14
CA LEU A 362 -18.42 -5.97 -25.77
C LEU A 362 -19.85 -6.16 -25.23
N ALA A 363 -20.88 -6.04 -26.07
CA ALA A 363 -22.27 -6.22 -25.68
C ALA A 363 -22.58 -7.59 -25.05
N ALA A 364 -21.72 -8.59 -25.25
CA ALA A 364 -21.86 -9.88 -24.59
C ALA A 364 -21.38 -9.87 -23.13
N LEU A 365 -20.68 -8.84 -22.65
CA LEU A 365 -20.19 -8.70 -21.27
C LEU A 365 -21.25 -8.04 -20.37
N ASP A 366 -21.35 -8.52 -19.13
CA ASP A 366 -22.16 -7.89 -18.09
C ASP A 366 -21.30 -7.05 -17.11
N ALA A 367 -21.97 -6.38 -16.17
CA ALA A 367 -21.27 -5.54 -15.18
C ALA A 367 -20.30 -6.35 -14.29
N ALA A 368 -20.60 -7.63 -14.01
CA ALA A 368 -19.76 -8.51 -13.19
C ALA A 368 -18.49 -8.95 -13.94
N ASP A 369 -18.56 -9.10 -15.26
CA ASP A 369 -17.40 -9.39 -16.11
C ASP A 369 -16.35 -8.27 -16.05
N LEU A 370 -16.78 -7.02 -15.85
CA LEU A 370 -15.93 -5.83 -15.82
C LEU A 370 -15.40 -5.45 -14.44
N GLU A 371 -15.83 -6.14 -13.38
CA GLU A 371 -15.35 -5.88 -12.03
C GLU A 371 -13.87 -6.23 -11.89
N GLN A 372 -13.13 -5.48 -11.06
CA GLN A 372 -11.71 -5.70 -10.75
C GLN A 372 -10.77 -5.76 -11.97
N LEU A 373 -11.22 -5.27 -13.13
CA LEU A 373 -10.39 -5.04 -14.31
C LEU A 373 -9.69 -3.68 -14.20
N SER A 374 -8.44 -3.62 -14.67
CA SER A 374 -7.61 -2.41 -14.69
C SER A 374 -8.20 -1.34 -15.62
N ALA A 375 -8.78 -1.76 -16.75
CA ALA A 375 -9.49 -0.92 -17.72
C ALA A 375 -11.02 -1.04 -17.62
N GLY A 376 -11.56 -1.53 -16.50
CA GLY A 376 -13.01 -1.74 -16.36
C GLY A 376 -13.85 -0.47 -16.49
N GLN A 377 -13.28 0.72 -16.26
CA GLN A 377 -13.97 2.00 -16.50
C GLN A 377 -14.02 2.36 -17.99
N VAL A 378 -12.90 2.20 -18.70
CA VAL A 378 -12.83 2.41 -20.17
C VAL A 378 -13.83 1.50 -20.90
N LEU A 379 -13.87 0.22 -20.54
CA LEU A 379 -14.78 -0.74 -21.16
C LEU A 379 -16.26 -0.46 -20.82
N ARG A 380 -16.56 0.03 -19.61
CA ARG A 380 -17.91 0.49 -19.25
C ARG A 380 -18.33 1.73 -20.03
N ALA A 381 -17.45 2.72 -20.13
CA ALA A 381 -17.71 3.91 -20.93
C ALA A 381 -17.95 3.55 -22.40
N ALA A 382 -17.25 2.55 -22.93
CA ALA A 382 -17.48 2.05 -24.29
C ALA A 382 -18.82 1.33 -24.46
N LEU A 383 -19.28 0.55 -23.47
CA LEU A 383 -20.61 -0.08 -23.50
C LEU A 383 -21.75 0.95 -23.55
N GLU A 384 -21.58 2.11 -22.93
CA GLU A 384 -22.57 3.20 -22.99
C GLU A 384 -22.67 3.87 -24.37
N LEU A 385 -21.74 3.55 -25.30
CA LEU A 385 -21.74 4.05 -26.68
C LEU A 385 -22.42 3.10 -27.66
N GLN A 386 -23.01 2.01 -27.16
CA GLN A 386 -23.82 1.12 -27.99
C GLN A 386 -24.90 1.90 -28.72
N GLY A 387 -25.01 1.66 -30.04
CA GLY A 387 -25.97 2.35 -30.91
C GLY A 387 -25.45 3.63 -31.56
N LEU A 388 -24.21 4.06 -31.27
CA LEU A 388 -23.53 5.05 -32.11
C LEU A 388 -22.94 4.40 -33.37
N GLU A 389 -22.83 5.18 -34.44
CA GLU A 389 -22.12 4.78 -35.65
C GLU A 389 -20.65 4.46 -35.35
N PRO A 390 -20.04 3.44 -35.99
CA PRO A 390 -18.66 3.00 -35.75
C PRO A 390 -17.64 4.14 -35.67
N GLU A 391 -17.74 5.10 -36.58
CA GLU A 391 -16.83 6.24 -36.71
C GLU A 391 -16.95 7.25 -35.56
N ALA A 392 -18.12 7.31 -34.90
CA ALA A 392 -18.37 8.23 -33.80
C ALA A 392 -17.89 7.68 -32.44
N ILE A 393 -17.64 6.38 -32.34
CA ILE A 393 -17.28 5.70 -31.08
C ILE A 393 -15.93 6.19 -30.52
N PRO A 394 -14.80 6.19 -31.25
CA PRO A 394 -13.52 6.63 -30.70
C PRO A 394 -13.53 8.07 -30.14
N PRO A 395 -14.02 9.10 -30.85
CA PRO A 395 -14.06 10.46 -30.30
C PRO A 395 -15.06 10.58 -29.14
N ALA A 396 -16.21 9.89 -29.20
CA ALA A 396 -17.21 9.89 -28.12
C ALA A 396 -16.72 9.17 -26.85
N LEU A 397 -15.88 8.15 -27.02
CA LEU A 397 -15.21 7.44 -25.93
C LEU A 397 -14.19 8.37 -25.28
N LEU A 398 -13.24 8.91 -26.05
CA LEU A 398 -12.21 9.81 -25.52
C LEU A 398 -12.79 11.03 -24.78
N ALA A 399 -13.93 11.57 -25.25
CA ALA A 399 -14.61 12.68 -24.57
C ALA A 399 -15.20 12.32 -23.19
N ARG A 400 -15.46 11.04 -22.92
CA ARG A 400 -15.98 10.54 -21.64
C ARG A 400 -14.90 10.06 -20.68
N LEU A 401 -13.66 9.93 -21.15
CA LEU A 401 -12.53 9.42 -20.38
C LEU A 401 -11.79 10.56 -19.68
N SER A 402 -11.20 10.26 -18.52
CA SER A 402 -10.21 11.13 -17.90
C SER A 402 -8.94 11.23 -18.74
N THR A 403 -8.11 12.25 -18.49
CA THR A 403 -6.83 12.43 -19.20
C THR A 403 -5.93 11.20 -19.11
N SER A 404 -5.90 10.52 -17.96
CA SER A 404 -5.11 9.29 -17.76
C SER A 404 -5.67 8.09 -18.52
N GLU A 405 -6.98 7.93 -18.57
CA GLU A 405 -7.62 6.83 -19.31
C GLU A 405 -7.46 7.04 -20.83
N ALA A 406 -7.61 8.27 -21.30
CA ALA A 406 -7.35 8.63 -22.70
C ALA A 406 -5.89 8.34 -23.10
N GLN A 407 -4.92 8.59 -22.23
CA GLN A 407 -3.52 8.22 -22.45
C GLN A 407 -3.32 6.70 -22.55
N VAL A 408 -4.02 5.92 -21.73
CA VAL A 408 -3.99 4.44 -21.82
C VAL A 408 -4.58 3.96 -23.14
N VAL A 409 -5.74 4.51 -23.55
CA VAL A 409 -6.35 4.19 -24.85
C VAL A 409 -5.41 4.53 -26.00
N ALA A 410 -4.81 5.73 -25.98
CA ALA A 410 -3.86 6.15 -27.01
C ALA A 410 -2.61 5.26 -27.08
N ALA A 411 -2.07 4.87 -25.92
CA ALA A 411 -0.87 4.03 -25.86
C ALA A 411 -1.15 2.58 -26.31
N VAL A 412 -2.30 2.01 -25.94
CA VAL A 412 -2.72 0.69 -26.43
C VAL A 412 -3.03 0.76 -27.93
N ALA A 413 -3.68 1.82 -28.40
CA ALA A 413 -3.96 2.01 -29.82
C ALA A 413 -2.68 2.23 -30.66
N ALA A 414 -1.57 2.66 -30.07
CA ALA A 414 -0.30 2.74 -30.77
C ALA A 414 0.37 1.37 -31.00
N GLU A 415 -0.10 0.29 -30.37
CA GLU A 415 0.41 -1.06 -30.62
C GLU A 415 0.03 -1.52 -32.05
N PRO A 416 0.94 -2.18 -32.80
CA PRO A 416 0.75 -2.46 -34.23
C PRO A 416 -0.32 -3.50 -34.54
N ALA A 417 -0.73 -4.32 -33.56
CA ALA A 417 -1.77 -5.34 -33.70
C ALA A 417 -2.38 -5.66 -32.32
N PRO A 418 -3.64 -6.12 -32.26
CA PRO A 418 -4.25 -6.54 -31.00
C PRO A 418 -3.65 -7.88 -30.53
N PRO A 419 -3.55 -8.11 -29.22
CA PRO A 419 -3.09 -9.39 -28.67
C PRO A 419 -4.02 -10.57 -28.97
N ALA A 420 -5.31 -10.33 -29.23
CA ALA A 420 -6.29 -11.31 -29.66
C ALA A 420 -7.53 -10.62 -30.27
N PRO A 421 -8.36 -11.30 -31.08
CA PRO A 421 -9.63 -10.78 -31.58
C PRO A 421 -10.61 -10.39 -30.47
N ALA A 422 -11.53 -9.47 -30.74
CA ALA A 422 -12.48 -8.94 -29.74
C ALA A 422 -13.34 -10.05 -29.10
N ALA A 423 -13.82 -11.02 -29.89
CA ALA A 423 -14.62 -12.15 -29.40
C ALA A 423 -13.85 -13.07 -28.43
N GLU A 424 -12.57 -13.30 -28.71
CA GLU A 424 -11.69 -14.09 -27.83
C GLU A 424 -11.38 -13.31 -26.54
N CYS A 425 -11.19 -11.99 -26.64
CA CYS A 425 -10.98 -11.14 -25.47
C CYS A 425 -12.20 -11.16 -24.54
N VAL A 426 -13.42 -11.06 -25.08
CA VAL A 426 -14.67 -11.18 -24.31
C VAL A 426 -14.75 -12.54 -23.62
N SER A 427 -14.47 -13.62 -24.34
CA SER A 427 -14.46 -14.98 -23.77
C SER A 427 -13.44 -15.13 -22.65
N ALA A 428 -12.27 -14.53 -22.81
CA ALA A 428 -11.23 -14.49 -21.78
C ALA A 428 -11.65 -13.69 -20.54
N LEU A 429 -12.34 -12.56 -20.69
CA LEU A 429 -12.86 -11.78 -19.55
C LEU A 429 -13.95 -12.53 -18.78
N LYS A 430 -14.89 -13.19 -19.49
CA LYS A 430 -15.90 -14.05 -18.86
C LYS A 430 -15.26 -15.21 -18.09
N ARG A 431 -14.24 -15.84 -18.69
CA ARG A 431 -13.49 -16.90 -18.03
C ARG A 431 -12.81 -16.39 -16.75
N LEU A 432 -12.18 -15.22 -16.80
CA LEU A 432 -11.57 -14.58 -15.62
C LEU A 432 -12.58 -14.29 -14.51
N ARG A 433 -13.82 -13.88 -14.85
CA ARG A 433 -14.91 -13.77 -13.88
C ARG A 433 -15.25 -15.13 -13.27
N PHE A 434 -15.51 -16.16 -14.07
CA PHE A 434 -15.87 -17.48 -13.54
C PHE A 434 -14.76 -18.11 -12.71
N GLU A 435 -13.49 -17.91 -13.05
CA GLU A 435 -12.36 -18.36 -12.24
C GLU A 435 -12.34 -17.68 -10.85
N ARG A 436 -12.68 -16.38 -10.78
CA ARG A 436 -12.80 -15.64 -9.52
C ARG A 436 -14.00 -16.10 -8.68
N GLU A 437 -15.16 -16.29 -9.30
CA GLU A 437 -16.34 -16.84 -8.63
C GLU A 437 -16.04 -18.24 -8.08
N ARG A 438 -15.41 -19.10 -8.89
CA ARG A 438 -15.01 -20.46 -8.47
C ARG A 438 -14.06 -20.43 -7.28
N ALA A 439 -13.07 -19.53 -7.29
CA ALA A 439 -12.15 -19.36 -6.16
C ALA A 439 -12.85 -18.84 -4.90
N THR A 440 -13.96 -18.11 -5.05
CA THR A 440 -14.77 -17.64 -3.91
C THR A 440 -15.62 -18.76 -3.34
N VAL A 441 -16.32 -19.50 -4.20
CA VAL A 441 -17.09 -20.70 -3.82
C VAL A 441 -16.18 -21.75 -3.17
N GLN A 442 -14.98 -21.97 -3.69
CA GLN A 442 -14.01 -22.90 -3.07
C GLN A 442 -13.67 -22.49 -1.64
N ARG A 443 -13.38 -21.22 -1.39
CA ARG A 443 -13.07 -20.73 -0.04
C ARG A 443 -14.24 -20.90 0.93
N GLU A 444 -15.46 -20.80 0.43
CA GLU A 444 -16.67 -21.00 1.23
C GLU A 444 -16.91 -22.48 1.56
N ILE A 445 -16.67 -23.37 0.60
CA ILE A 445 -16.63 -24.82 0.84
C ILE A 445 -15.58 -25.17 1.91
N ASP A 446 -14.36 -24.65 1.76
CA ASP A 446 -13.27 -24.91 2.71
C ASP A 446 -13.65 -24.42 4.12
N ARG A 447 -14.27 -23.23 4.24
CA ARG A 447 -14.77 -22.69 5.52
C ARG A 447 -15.80 -23.60 6.17
N LEU A 448 -16.82 -24.03 5.41
CA LEU A 448 -17.90 -24.86 5.96
C LEU A 448 -17.41 -26.25 6.38
N GLN A 449 -16.41 -26.81 5.68
CA GLN A 449 -15.76 -28.07 6.06
C GLN A 449 -15.00 -27.98 7.38
N GLU A 450 -14.47 -26.81 7.74
CA GLU A 450 -13.77 -26.57 9.01
C GLU A 450 -14.74 -26.39 10.21
N GLU A 451 -15.98 -25.94 9.96
CA GLU A 451 -16.93 -25.53 11.02
C GLU A 451 -17.81 -26.67 11.58
N GLY A 452 -18.06 -27.75 10.81
CA GLY A 452 -18.67 -29.01 11.26
C GLY A 452 -20.10 -28.97 11.86
N GLY A 453 -21.11 -29.50 11.15
CA GLY A 453 -22.45 -29.77 11.71
C GLY A 453 -23.51 -30.23 10.69
N SER A 454 -24.52 -31.00 11.12
CA SER A 454 -25.53 -31.64 10.23
C SER A 454 -26.52 -30.67 9.55
N ARG A 455 -26.45 -29.37 9.83
CA ARG A 455 -27.26 -28.32 9.18
C ARG A 455 -26.59 -27.74 7.93
N GLN A 456 -25.37 -28.21 7.62
CA GLN A 456 -24.53 -27.70 6.53
C GLN A 456 -24.69 -28.49 5.23
N ASP A 457 -25.28 -29.69 5.24
CA ASP A 457 -25.29 -30.59 4.07
C ASP A 457 -25.98 -29.97 2.84
N GLU A 458 -27.12 -29.29 3.02
CA GLU A 458 -27.85 -28.63 1.91
C GLU A 458 -27.10 -27.42 1.33
N GLU A 459 -26.48 -26.60 2.19
CA GLU A 459 -25.69 -25.43 1.78
C GLU A 459 -24.39 -25.87 1.07
N MET A 460 -23.77 -26.93 1.58
CA MET A 460 -22.55 -27.51 1.03
C MET A 460 -22.82 -28.19 -0.32
N GLU A 461 -23.96 -28.89 -0.48
CA GLU A 461 -24.44 -29.38 -1.78
C GLU A 461 -24.66 -28.24 -2.79
N ALA A 462 -25.29 -27.15 -2.38
CA ALA A 462 -25.53 -26.00 -3.26
C ALA A 462 -24.23 -25.38 -3.76
N LEU A 463 -23.22 -25.25 -2.88
CA LEU A 463 -21.89 -24.73 -3.25
C LEU A 463 -21.15 -25.68 -4.21
N TRP A 464 -21.23 -27.00 -4.02
CA TRP A 464 -20.65 -27.96 -4.97
C TRP A 464 -21.32 -27.90 -6.33
N ARG A 465 -22.66 -27.82 -6.39
CA ARG A 465 -23.40 -27.65 -7.66
C ARG A 465 -22.97 -26.36 -8.35
N ARG A 466 -22.87 -25.25 -7.61
CA ARG A 466 -22.41 -23.96 -8.16
C ARG A 466 -20.97 -24.03 -8.66
N LYS A 467 -20.07 -24.70 -7.93
CA LYS A 467 -18.69 -24.91 -8.36
C LYS A 467 -18.60 -25.75 -9.64
N LEU A 468 -19.43 -26.80 -9.77
CA LEU A 468 -19.46 -27.64 -10.96
C LEU A 468 -19.96 -26.86 -12.19
N ASP A 469 -21.04 -26.08 -12.04
CA ASP A 469 -21.55 -25.18 -13.07
C ASP A 469 -20.46 -24.19 -13.55
N LEU A 470 -19.76 -23.53 -12.62
CA LEU A 470 -18.66 -22.62 -12.96
C LEU A 470 -17.52 -23.32 -13.71
N VAL A 471 -17.19 -24.57 -13.37
CA VAL A 471 -16.17 -25.36 -14.10
C VAL A 471 -16.64 -25.67 -15.53
N GLN A 472 -17.90 -26.03 -15.72
CA GLN A 472 -18.47 -26.28 -17.04
C GLN A 472 -18.46 -25.00 -17.90
N GLN A 473 -18.85 -23.85 -17.33
CA GLN A 473 -18.80 -22.56 -18.02
C GLN A 473 -17.37 -22.17 -18.45
N ILE A 474 -16.37 -22.39 -17.58
CA ILE A 474 -14.96 -22.16 -17.90
C ILE A 474 -14.49 -23.07 -19.05
N HIS A 475 -14.93 -24.33 -19.05
CA HIS A 475 -14.57 -25.31 -20.08
C HIS A 475 -15.17 -24.94 -21.45
N ILE A 476 -16.47 -24.59 -21.49
CA ILE A 476 -17.17 -24.13 -22.70
C ILE A 476 -16.45 -22.93 -23.33
N LEU A 477 -16.01 -21.97 -22.51
CA LEU A 477 -15.27 -20.79 -22.98
C LEU A 477 -13.83 -21.10 -23.42
N SER A 478 -13.28 -22.26 -23.07
CA SER A 478 -11.91 -22.67 -23.41
C SER A 478 -11.82 -23.50 -24.69
N GLU A 479 -12.89 -24.18 -25.09
CA GLU A 479 -12.89 -25.08 -26.26
C GLU A 479 -13.36 -24.44 -27.58
N GLY A 480 -13.87 -23.20 -27.56
CA GLY A 480 -14.14 -22.41 -28.77
C GLY A 480 -15.12 -23.06 -29.76
N GLY A 481 -16.43 -22.87 -29.56
CA GLY A 481 -17.41 -22.80 -30.66
C GLY A 481 -17.47 -23.93 -31.71
N GLY A 482 -17.08 -25.15 -31.37
CA GLY A 482 -17.22 -26.32 -32.26
C GLY A 482 -18.10 -27.38 -31.61
N GLU A 483 -19.29 -27.62 -32.17
CA GLU A 483 -20.09 -28.81 -31.86
C GLU A 483 -19.24 -30.08 -32.00
N LYS A 484 -18.89 -30.70 -30.89
CA LYS A 484 -18.68 -32.14 -30.84
C LYS A 484 -19.64 -32.73 -29.82
N ARG A 485 -20.75 -33.26 -30.34
CA ARG A 485 -21.62 -34.18 -29.60
C ARG A 485 -20.76 -35.29 -28.99
N PRO A 486 -20.99 -35.68 -27.73
CA PRO A 486 -20.34 -36.85 -27.17
C PRO A 486 -20.74 -38.06 -28.00
N ARG A 487 -19.75 -38.83 -28.45
CA ARG A 487 -20.00 -40.18 -28.96
C ARG A 487 -20.47 -41.04 -27.79
N VAL A 488 -21.58 -41.72 -28.04
CA VAL A 488 -22.26 -42.70 -27.18
C VAL A 488 -21.28 -43.73 -26.62
#